data_AF-A0A674P3X7-F1
#
_entry.id   AF-A0A674P3X7-F1
#
_cell.length_a   1.000
_cell.length_b   1.000
_cell.length_c   1.000
_cell.angle_alpha   90.00
_cell.angle_beta   90.00
_cell.angle_gamma   90.00
#
_symmetry.space_group_name_H-M   'P 1'
#
loop_
_entity.id
_entity.type
_entity.pdbx_description
1 polymer ?
#
loop_
_entity_poly.entity_id
_entity_poly.type
_entity_poly.pdbx_seq_one_letter_code
_entity_poly.pdbx_strand_id
1 'polypeptide(L)'
;MYEVIDQKCRLVDNLVEDEFETESLRVKPTCFIILGRPGVGKSTLAKRIAETWNCILIDDTDLLMTHIKNETREGIELLNKLSEGGVAPEDLVLELIIARLNSPDIDHYGYVLCCLPFLSDECMTVQEQIDVIKNLRLPPDFIINIKCADKDLVNRLSGVKQCPKTGRLYTRDQWNPQELFRGKGKNDEEAEDREEQAIAKKSKKVIYDQLVWLPENSKRNAMCRINIYKSSILRLLEDFIAEHHPVYLLELDGQNIPEDLHSSVMIYLNSMALNPVPVPVLLQQPDDTELPEDIDTEALLRHMSTLKTVAPGFAWRRSRWGHICPVALKEGRMIPGIPEFSVGFRDKFYIISSQEAYKKFIINPRTYLLPPMPRPPCRVSIIGAPQAGKSTMCKLLAQHYNVVVIDMDALVQPVLAKIEKERLDKVKEETTRDAIEKIQMEIESDEMDATEVTENHPEVQDMVLRALEEARQMSTAPDSLYTEVLLQHVEEVHQNISNKGNLGKLNTVLCIV
;
A
#
# COMPACT_ATOMS: atom_id res chain seq x y z
N MET A 1 38.63 7.51 17.43
CA MET A 1 37.32 6.81 17.39
C MET A 1 36.17 7.70 16.90
N TYR A 2 36.45 8.90 16.35
CA TYR A 2 35.46 9.85 15.81
C TYR A 2 35.35 9.83 14.27
N GLU A 3 36.15 9.02 13.58
CA GLU A 3 36.16 8.94 12.10
C GLU A 3 35.45 7.71 11.51
N VAL A 4 34.97 6.77 12.34
CA VAL A 4 34.39 5.50 11.85
C VAL A 4 32.86 5.51 11.80
N ILE A 5 32.20 6.47 12.48
CA ILE A 5 30.73 6.54 12.53
C ILE A 5 30.17 7.39 11.38
N ASP A 6 30.97 8.31 10.81
CA ASP A 6 30.52 9.23 9.76
C ASP A 6 30.50 8.62 8.35
N GLN A 7 31.15 7.47 8.14
CA GLN A 7 31.18 6.80 6.83
C GLN A 7 29.93 5.97 6.50
N LYS A 8 29.09 5.61 7.49
CA LYS A 8 27.85 4.84 7.22
C LYS A 8 26.62 5.69 6.88
N CYS A 9 26.72 7.02 6.99
CA CYS A 9 25.64 7.96 6.66
C CYS A 9 25.94 8.87 5.45
N ARG A 10 26.69 8.38 4.45
CA ARG A 10 26.72 8.99 3.10
C ARG A 10 25.48 8.69 2.26
N LEU A 11 24.35 8.40 2.90
CA LEU A 11 23.04 8.47 2.26
C LEU A 11 22.58 9.91 2.41
N VAL A 12 22.98 10.80 1.50
CA VAL A 12 22.07 11.47 0.56
C VAL A 12 22.93 12.31 -0.41
N ASP A 13 22.79 12.09 -1.71
CA ASP A 13 23.00 13.16 -2.70
C ASP A 13 21.87 14.18 -2.51
N ASN A 14 22.04 15.04 -1.50
CA ASN A 14 21.09 16.06 -1.07
C ASN A 14 21.17 17.27 -2.01
N LEU A 15 20.15 17.49 -2.84
CA LEU A 15 19.33 18.72 -2.87
C LEU A 15 18.63 18.96 -4.22
N VAL A 16 19.14 18.47 -5.36
CA VAL A 16 18.59 18.85 -6.69
C VAL A 16 17.67 17.77 -7.29
N GLU A 17 17.96 16.49 -7.10
CA GLU A 17 17.11 15.39 -7.62
C GLU A 17 15.77 15.26 -6.86
N ASP A 18 15.73 15.67 -5.59
CA ASP A 18 14.55 15.54 -4.72
C ASP A 18 13.41 16.52 -5.05
N GLU A 19 13.69 17.73 -5.55
CA GLU A 19 12.65 18.73 -5.85
C GLU A 19 11.85 18.37 -7.10
N PHE A 20 12.52 18.01 -8.20
CA PHE A 20 11.82 17.62 -9.44
C PHE A 20 10.96 16.36 -9.23
N GLU A 21 11.46 15.38 -8.48
CA GLU A 21 10.70 14.17 -8.18
C GLU A 21 9.47 14.48 -7.33
N THR A 22 9.62 15.30 -6.28
CA THR A 22 8.51 15.68 -5.42
C THR A 22 7.48 16.53 -6.16
N GLU A 23 7.90 17.44 -7.03
CA GLU A 23 7.01 18.18 -7.93
C GLU A 23 6.26 17.24 -8.87
N SER A 24 6.96 16.32 -9.51
CA SER A 24 6.36 15.33 -10.40
C SER A 24 5.40 14.39 -9.66
N LEU A 25 5.64 14.07 -8.37
CA LEU A 25 4.71 13.29 -7.55
C LEU A 25 3.46 14.07 -7.15
N ARG A 26 3.53 15.41 -7.11
CA ARG A 26 2.39 16.30 -6.83
C ARG A 26 1.51 16.56 -8.05
N VAL A 27 1.97 16.20 -9.25
CA VAL A 27 1.17 16.36 -10.48
C VAL A 27 -0.11 15.54 -10.38
N LYS A 28 -1.24 16.21 -10.58
CA LYS A 28 -2.57 15.61 -10.64
C LYS A 28 -2.59 14.51 -11.70
N PRO A 29 -3.14 13.31 -11.41
CA PRO A 29 -3.30 12.31 -12.46
C PRO A 29 -4.39 12.74 -13.45
N THR A 30 -4.26 12.31 -14.70
CA THR A 30 -5.22 12.68 -15.76
C THR A 30 -6.55 11.96 -15.54
N CYS A 31 -7.64 12.73 -15.49
CA CYS A 31 -9.00 12.22 -15.33
C CYS A 31 -9.83 12.46 -16.59
N PHE A 32 -10.63 11.47 -16.99
CA PHE A 32 -11.45 11.50 -18.20
C PHE A 32 -12.93 11.38 -17.86
N ILE A 33 -13.78 12.07 -18.61
CA ILE A 33 -15.21 11.80 -18.67
C ILE A 33 -15.63 11.48 -20.11
N ILE A 34 -16.39 10.41 -20.30
CA ILE A 34 -16.90 9.99 -21.61
C ILE A 34 -18.40 10.30 -21.68
N LEU A 35 -18.74 11.21 -22.57
CA LEU A 35 -20.11 11.64 -22.84
C LEU A 35 -20.60 11.07 -24.18
N GLY A 36 -21.90 10.87 -24.27
CA GLY A 36 -22.53 10.42 -25.50
C GLY A 36 -23.85 9.71 -25.26
N ARG A 37 -24.61 9.54 -26.34
CA ARG A 37 -25.95 8.97 -26.32
C ARG A 37 -25.96 7.51 -25.82
N PRO A 38 -27.08 7.00 -25.29
CA PRO A 38 -27.21 5.59 -24.93
C PRO A 38 -26.91 4.68 -26.12
N GLY A 39 -26.11 3.63 -25.91
CA GLY A 39 -25.77 2.67 -26.96
C GLY A 39 -24.62 3.05 -27.90
N VAL A 40 -23.97 4.21 -27.71
CA VAL A 40 -22.87 4.64 -28.57
C VAL A 40 -21.56 3.86 -28.36
N GLY A 41 -21.40 3.18 -27.21
CA GLY A 41 -20.20 2.39 -26.88
C GLY A 41 -19.31 2.98 -25.78
N LYS A 42 -19.84 3.89 -24.95
CA LYS A 42 -19.09 4.57 -23.87
C LYS A 42 -18.34 3.61 -22.95
N SER A 43 -19.04 2.65 -22.33
CA SER A 43 -18.42 1.71 -21.38
C SER A 43 -17.36 0.83 -22.04
N THR A 44 -17.52 0.49 -23.32
CA THR A 44 -16.49 -0.25 -24.07
C THR A 44 -15.24 0.58 -24.28
N LEU A 45 -15.38 1.86 -24.64
CA LEU A 45 -14.26 2.78 -24.79
C LEU A 45 -13.60 3.07 -23.43
N ALA A 46 -14.39 3.29 -22.38
CA ALA A 46 -13.91 3.54 -21.02
C ALA A 46 -13.03 2.39 -20.52
N LYS A 47 -13.49 1.13 -20.69
CA LYS A 47 -12.72 -0.06 -20.31
C LYS A 47 -11.35 -0.11 -20.99
N ARG A 48 -11.30 0.15 -22.31
CA ARG A 48 -10.03 0.17 -23.06
C ARG A 48 -9.11 1.32 -22.62
N ILE A 49 -9.66 2.50 -22.36
CA ILE A 49 -8.88 3.64 -21.86
C ILE A 49 -8.32 3.32 -20.46
N ALA A 50 -9.12 2.76 -19.56
CA ALA A 50 -8.68 2.34 -18.22
C ALA A 50 -7.50 1.35 -18.31
N GLU A 51 -7.61 0.33 -19.16
CA GLU A 51 -6.56 -0.67 -19.36
C GLU A 51 -5.27 -0.10 -19.97
N THR A 52 -5.37 0.77 -20.96
CA THR A 52 -4.19 1.30 -21.68
C THR A 52 -3.53 2.48 -20.99
N TRP A 53 -4.31 3.31 -20.28
CA TRP A 53 -3.81 4.45 -19.52
C TRP A 53 -3.49 4.12 -18.06
N ASN A 54 -3.78 2.88 -17.63
CA ASN A 54 -3.66 2.41 -16.24
C ASN A 54 -4.40 3.32 -15.24
N CYS A 55 -5.59 3.81 -15.61
CA CYS A 55 -6.45 4.59 -14.74
C CYS A 55 -7.66 3.78 -14.26
N ILE A 56 -8.34 4.27 -13.24
CA ILE A 56 -9.47 3.58 -12.64
C ILE A 56 -10.73 3.74 -13.49
N LEU A 57 -11.38 2.62 -13.84
CA LEU A 57 -12.71 2.64 -14.46
C LEU A 57 -13.79 3.00 -13.44
N ILE A 58 -14.60 4.01 -13.74
CA ILE A 58 -15.81 4.36 -13.00
C ILE A 58 -17.02 4.16 -13.92
N ASP A 59 -17.61 2.97 -13.82
CA ASP A 59 -18.81 2.52 -14.52
C ASP A 59 -19.75 1.90 -13.48
N ASP A 60 -21.02 2.27 -13.52
CA ASP A 60 -22.05 1.84 -12.56
C ASP A 60 -22.21 0.32 -12.56
N THR A 61 -22.30 -0.29 -13.75
CA THR A 61 -22.50 -1.73 -13.91
C THR A 61 -21.31 -2.51 -13.34
N ASP A 62 -20.09 -2.10 -13.68
CA ASP A 62 -18.86 -2.77 -13.20
C ASP A 62 -18.70 -2.62 -11.67
N LEU A 63 -19.00 -1.44 -11.15
CA LEU A 63 -18.96 -1.13 -9.72
C LEU A 63 -19.96 -1.99 -8.95
N LEU A 64 -21.23 -2.02 -9.35
CA LEU A 64 -22.27 -2.81 -8.69
C LEU A 64 -21.94 -4.31 -8.73
N MET A 65 -21.46 -4.83 -9.86
CA MET A 65 -21.04 -6.23 -9.99
C MET A 65 -19.86 -6.56 -9.08
N THR A 66 -18.92 -5.62 -8.89
CA THR A 66 -17.80 -5.79 -7.97
C THR A 66 -18.27 -5.86 -6.52
N HIS A 67 -19.21 -5.01 -6.13
CA HIS A 67 -19.82 -5.03 -4.79
C HIS A 67 -20.58 -6.32 -4.48
N ILE A 68 -21.33 -6.84 -5.48
CA ILE A 68 -22.03 -8.13 -5.38
C ILE A 68 -21.01 -9.28 -5.26
N LYS A 69 -20.00 -9.31 -6.13
CA LYS A 69 -18.98 -10.38 -6.13
C LYS A 69 -18.16 -10.43 -4.84
N ASN A 70 -17.87 -9.27 -4.25
CA ASN A 70 -17.12 -9.17 -3.01
C ASN A 70 -18.00 -9.34 -1.76
N GLU A 71 -19.29 -9.64 -1.92
CA GLU A 71 -20.26 -9.85 -0.82
C GLU A 71 -20.26 -8.70 0.20
N THR A 72 -20.10 -7.47 -0.28
CA THR A 72 -20.19 -6.27 0.57
C THR A 72 -21.62 -6.12 1.09
N ARG A 73 -21.81 -5.40 2.20
CA ARG A 73 -23.14 -5.16 2.78
C ARG A 73 -24.11 -4.58 1.76
N GLU A 74 -23.67 -3.56 1.03
CA GLU A 74 -24.41 -2.88 -0.03
C GLU A 74 -24.66 -3.84 -1.22
N GLY A 75 -23.68 -4.68 -1.56
CA GLY A 75 -23.79 -5.69 -2.62
C GLY A 75 -24.80 -6.80 -2.30
N ILE A 76 -24.88 -7.26 -1.05
CA ILE A 76 -25.86 -8.26 -0.60
C ILE A 76 -27.28 -7.65 -0.63
N GLU A 77 -27.45 -6.43 -0.14
CA GLU A 77 -28.74 -5.73 -0.18
C GLU A 77 -29.20 -5.53 -1.64
N LEU A 78 -28.29 -5.11 -2.52
CA LEU A 78 -28.54 -4.96 -3.94
C LEU A 78 -28.94 -6.30 -4.57
N LEU A 79 -28.21 -7.38 -4.29
CA LEU A 79 -28.49 -8.71 -4.82
C LEU A 79 -29.88 -9.21 -4.41
N ASN A 80 -30.29 -8.97 -3.16
CA ASN A 80 -31.62 -9.33 -2.68
C ASN A 80 -32.72 -8.56 -3.43
N LYS A 81 -32.58 -7.23 -3.56
CA LYS A 81 -33.53 -6.39 -4.32
C LYS A 81 -33.64 -6.83 -5.78
N LEU A 82 -32.49 -7.10 -6.43
CA LEU A 82 -32.46 -7.57 -7.82
C LEU A 82 -33.10 -8.96 -7.97
N SER A 83 -32.90 -9.85 -7.00
CA SER A 83 -33.49 -11.20 -7.00
C SER A 83 -35.02 -11.18 -6.87
N GLU A 84 -35.56 -10.15 -6.22
CA GLU A 84 -37.01 -9.89 -6.12
C GLU A 84 -37.60 -9.26 -7.39
N GLY A 85 -36.76 -8.94 -8.39
CA GLY A 85 -37.16 -8.23 -9.61
C GLY A 85 -37.24 -6.71 -9.46
N GLY A 86 -36.70 -6.18 -8.36
CA GLY A 86 -36.57 -4.73 -8.15
C GLY A 86 -35.46 -4.10 -8.98
N VAL A 87 -35.38 -2.77 -8.93
CA VAL A 87 -34.35 -1.96 -9.59
C VAL A 87 -33.35 -1.46 -8.55
N ALA A 88 -32.08 -1.29 -8.95
CA ALA A 88 -31.06 -0.67 -8.10
C ALA A 88 -31.47 0.79 -7.77
N PRO A 89 -31.60 1.18 -6.50
CA PRO A 89 -31.93 2.56 -6.15
C PRO A 89 -30.83 3.52 -6.60
N GLU A 90 -31.18 4.57 -7.36
CA GLU A 90 -30.21 5.51 -7.92
C GLU A 90 -29.39 6.24 -6.85
N ASP A 91 -30.00 6.58 -5.70
CA ASP A 91 -29.32 7.19 -4.56
C ASP A 91 -28.14 6.32 -4.09
N LEU A 92 -28.37 5.00 -3.95
CA LEU A 92 -27.34 4.05 -3.55
C LEU A 92 -26.23 3.95 -4.61
N VAL A 93 -26.60 3.94 -5.89
CA VAL A 93 -25.62 3.89 -6.99
C VAL A 93 -24.76 5.16 -7.00
N LEU A 94 -25.36 6.34 -6.80
CA LEU A 94 -24.64 7.60 -6.72
C LEU A 94 -23.68 7.62 -5.53
N GLU A 95 -24.13 7.20 -4.35
CA GLU A 95 -23.28 7.11 -3.15
C GLU A 95 -22.07 6.19 -3.39
N LEU A 96 -22.27 5.03 -4.01
CA LEU A 96 -21.19 4.11 -4.37
C LEU A 96 -20.21 4.73 -5.37
N ILE A 97 -20.71 5.45 -6.39
CA ILE A 97 -19.86 6.14 -7.38
C ILE A 97 -19.02 7.22 -6.70
N ILE A 98 -19.62 8.05 -5.84
CA ILE A 98 -18.92 9.10 -5.11
C ILE A 98 -17.91 8.52 -4.12
N ALA A 99 -18.26 7.46 -3.41
CA ALA A 99 -17.34 6.74 -2.53
C ALA A 99 -16.15 6.18 -3.32
N ARG A 100 -16.41 5.60 -4.51
CA ARG A 100 -15.36 5.12 -5.39
C ARG A 100 -14.49 6.25 -5.91
N LEU A 101 -15.05 7.39 -6.32
CA LEU A 101 -14.32 8.57 -6.80
C LEU A 101 -13.39 9.20 -5.72
N ASN A 102 -13.69 8.97 -4.44
CA ASN A 102 -12.89 9.45 -3.31
C ASN A 102 -11.87 8.44 -2.77
N SER A 103 -11.70 7.30 -3.43
CA SER A 103 -10.76 6.27 -2.98
C SER A 103 -9.30 6.69 -3.22
N PRO A 104 -8.35 6.22 -2.37
CA PRO A 104 -6.97 6.69 -2.40
C PRO A 104 -6.19 6.31 -3.67
N ASP A 105 -6.59 5.26 -4.39
CA ASP A 105 -6.00 4.87 -5.68
C ASP A 105 -6.27 5.89 -6.79
N ILE A 106 -7.41 6.57 -6.74
CA ILE A 106 -7.75 7.60 -7.74
C ILE A 106 -6.84 8.82 -7.63
N ASP A 107 -6.40 9.17 -6.42
CA ASP A 107 -5.41 10.24 -6.21
C ASP A 107 -4.06 9.95 -6.91
N HIS A 108 -3.77 8.67 -7.17
CA HIS A 108 -2.57 8.26 -7.88
C HIS A 108 -2.81 8.00 -9.36
N TYR A 109 -3.76 7.14 -9.71
CA TYR A 109 -3.98 6.63 -11.07
C TYR A 109 -4.95 7.48 -11.91
N GLY A 110 -5.72 8.37 -11.27
CA GLY A 110 -6.83 9.06 -11.93
C GLY A 110 -7.96 8.10 -12.29
N TYR A 111 -8.89 8.57 -13.12
CA TYR A 111 -10.07 7.78 -13.48
C TYR A 111 -10.57 8.05 -14.90
N VAL A 112 -11.42 7.14 -15.40
CA VAL A 112 -12.28 7.34 -16.55
C VAL A 112 -13.74 7.11 -16.14
N LEU A 113 -14.54 8.16 -16.19
CA LEU A 113 -15.95 8.19 -15.78
C LEU A 113 -16.86 8.09 -17.00
N CYS A 114 -17.79 7.13 -17.01
CA CYS A 114 -18.75 6.97 -18.11
C CYS A 114 -20.22 6.78 -17.69
N CYS A 115 -20.51 6.76 -16.39
CA CYS A 115 -21.85 6.49 -15.84
C CYS A 115 -22.64 7.74 -15.42
N LEU A 116 -22.01 8.92 -15.33
CA LEU A 116 -22.67 10.18 -15.00
C LEU A 116 -22.68 11.16 -16.18
N PRO A 117 -23.71 12.02 -16.29
CA PRO A 117 -24.95 12.02 -15.50
C PRO A 117 -25.88 10.84 -15.89
N PHE A 118 -26.74 10.43 -14.96
CA PHE A 118 -27.83 9.48 -15.18
C PHE A 118 -28.88 10.06 -16.14
N LEU A 119 -29.65 9.16 -16.75
CA LEU A 119 -30.72 9.55 -17.68
C LEU A 119 -31.93 10.19 -16.97
N SER A 120 -32.09 9.85 -15.71
CA SER A 120 -33.21 10.11 -14.81
C SER A 120 -32.88 11.25 -13.84
N ASP A 121 -33.95 11.91 -13.38
CA ASP A 121 -33.92 12.94 -12.35
C ASP A 121 -34.52 12.42 -11.02
N GLU A 122 -34.49 11.09 -10.78
CA GLU A 122 -35.17 10.46 -9.63
C GLU A 122 -34.45 10.77 -8.30
N CYS A 123 -33.12 10.64 -8.29
CA CYS A 123 -32.26 10.96 -7.14
C CYS A 123 -32.00 12.48 -7.01
N MET A 124 -31.56 13.08 -8.12
CA MET A 124 -31.21 14.49 -8.21
C MET A 124 -31.31 14.96 -9.67
N THR A 125 -31.51 16.26 -9.86
CA THR A 125 -31.63 16.84 -11.20
C THR A 125 -30.33 16.67 -11.99
N VAL A 126 -30.41 16.52 -13.32
CA VAL A 126 -29.23 16.44 -14.20
C VAL A 126 -28.30 17.64 -14.00
N GLN A 127 -28.83 18.83 -13.69
CA GLN A 127 -28.01 20.00 -13.39
C GLN A 127 -27.18 19.79 -12.12
N GLU A 128 -27.78 19.31 -11.03
CA GLU A 128 -27.08 18.99 -9.79
C GLU A 128 -26.04 17.88 -10.01
N GLN A 129 -26.34 16.88 -10.85
CA GLN A 129 -25.37 15.84 -11.22
C GLN A 129 -24.16 16.42 -11.95
N ILE A 130 -24.37 17.35 -12.88
CA ILE A 130 -23.28 18.05 -13.56
C ILE A 130 -22.48 18.90 -12.56
N ASP A 131 -23.14 19.56 -11.62
CA ASP A 131 -22.47 20.35 -10.59
C ASP A 131 -21.64 19.46 -9.65
N VAL A 132 -22.11 18.24 -9.34
CA VAL A 132 -21.33 17.23 -8.62
C VAL A 132 -20.07 16.87 -9.42
N ILE A 133 -20.18 16.60 -10.73
CA ILE A 133 -19.03 16.28 -11.60
C ILE A 133 -18.01 17.42 -11.62
N LYS A 134 -18.47 18.68 -11.71
CA LYS A 134 -17.61 19.87 -11.71
C LYS A 134 -16.89 20.06 -10.37
N ASN A 135 -17.57 19.75 -9.27
CA ASN A 135 -17.05 19.97 -7.90
C ASN A 135 -16.38 18.73 -7.29
N LEU A 136 -16.07 17.70 -8.09
CA LEU A 136 -15.27 16.57 -7.63
C LEU A 136 -13.90 17.06 -7.13
N ARG A 137 -13.36 16.38 -6.11
CA ARG A 137 -11.99 16.64 -5.61
C ARG A 137 -10.95 16.62 -6.74
N LEU A 138 -11.17 15.74 -7.73
CA LEU A 138 -10.42 15.68 -8.97
C LEU A 138 -11.40 15.86 -10.13
N PRO A 139 -11.64 17.09 -10.61
CA PRO A 139 -12.55 17.30 -11.74
C PRO A 139 -11.97 16.64 -13.00
N PRO A 140 -12.80 16.19 -13.96
CA PRO A 140 -12.31 15.63 -15.22
C PRO A 140 -11.43 16.66 -15.95
N ASP A 141 -10.26 16.24 -16.41
CA ASP A 141 -9.38 17.07 -17.24
C ASP A 141 -9.82 17.01 -18.70
N PHE A 142 -10.28 15.84 -19.15
CA PHE A 142 -10.66 15.59 -20.54
C PHE A 142 -12.13 15.21 -20.67
N ILE A 143 -12.80 15.84 -21.63
CA ILE A 143 -14.13 15.43 -22.06
C ILE A 143 -14.02 14.71 -23.40
N ILE A 144 -14.44 13.45 -23.45
CA ILE A 144 -14.51 12.64 -24.66
C ILE A 144 -15.98 12.52 -25.06
N ASN A 145 -16.40 13.27 -26.08
CA ASN A 145 -17.77 13.28 -26.57
C ASN A 145 -17.92 12.42 -27.83
N ILE A 146 -18.68 11.33 -27.73
CA ILE A 146 -18.92 10.43 -28.86
C ILE A 146 -20.23 10.82 -29.56
N LYS A 147 -20.11 11.36 -30.78
CA LYS A 147 -21.23 11.80 -31.61
C LYS A 147 -21.68 10.69 -32.56
N CYS A 148 -22.98 10.42 -32.62
CA CYS A 148 -23.54 9.43 -33.53
C CYS A 148 -25.01 9.78 -33.85
N ALA A 149 -25.43 9.57 -35.09
CA ALA A 149 -26.80 9.85 -35.51
C ALA A 149 -27.80 8.85 -34.90
N ASP A 150 -29.02 9.30 -34.61
CA ASP A 150 -30.04 8.47 -33.94
C ASP A 150 -30.35 7.19 -34.71
N LYS A 151 -30.46 7.29 -36.03
CA LYS A 151 -30.79 6.15 -36.90
C LYS A 151 -29.74 5.05 -36.78
N ASP A 152 -28.47 5.44 -36.72
CA ASP A 152 -27.35 4.52 -36.61
C ASP A 152 -27.29 3.89 -35.22
N LEU A 153 -27.56 4.67 -34.16
CA LEU A 153 -27.66 4.16 -32.79
C LEU A 153 -28.81 3.17 -32.61
N VAL A 154 -29.99 3.46 -33.15
CA VAL A 154 -31.14 2.55 -33.11
C VAL A 154 -30.81 1.25 -33.85
N ASN A 155 -30.22 1.36 -35.04
CA ASN A 155 -29.82 0.19 -35.82
C ASN A 155 -28.75 -0.64 -35.08
N ARG A 156 -27.75 0.02 -34.50
CA ARG A 156 -26.69 -0.60 -33.69
C ARG A 156 -27.28 -1.36 -32.50
N LEU A 157 -28.05 -0.68 -31.65
CA LEU A 157 -28.69 -1.28 -30.48
C LEU A 157 -29.58 -2.46 -30.86
N SER A 158 -30.42 -2.30 -31.89
CA SER A 158 -31.29 -3.37 -32.38
C SER A 158 -30.56 -4.56 -32.99
N GLY A 159 -29.24 -4.44 -33.24
CA GLY A 159 -28.37 -5.51 -33.71
C GLY A 159 -27.56 -6.19 -32.59
N VAL A 160 -27.65 -5.72 -31.34
CA VAL A 160 -26.94 -6.28 -30.20
C VAL A 160 -27.73 -7.42 -29.56
N LYS A 161 -27.07 -8.55 -29.35
CA LYS A 161 -27.59 -9.67 -28.56
C LYS A 161 -26.75 -9.90 -27.31
N GLN A 162 -27.31 -10.55 -26.30
CA GLN A 162 -26.62 -10.90 -25.06
C GLN A 162 -26.55 -12.40 -24.86
N CYS A 163 -25.45 -12.88 -24.30
CA CYS A 163 -25.34 -14.25 -23.83
C CYS A 163 -26.00 -14.37 -22.44
N PRO A 164 -27.04 -15.20 -22.26
CA PRO A 164 -27.77 -15.29 -21.00
C PRO A 164 -26.91 -15.84 -19.85
N LYS A 165 -25.86 -16.63 -20.15
CA LYS A 165 -24.98 -17.22 -19.13
C LYS A 165 -23.88 -16.26 -18.66
N THR A 166 -23.36 -15.42 -19.56
CA THR A 166 -22.18 -14.58 -19.28
C THR A 166 -22.50 -13.10 -19.20
N GLY A 167 -23.69 -12.68 -19.61
CA GLY A 167 -24.06 -11.27 -19.72
C GLY A 167 -23.34 -10.51 -20.84
N ARG A 168 -22.40 -11.13 -21.56
CA ARG A 168 -21.63 -10.47 -22.63
C ARG A 168 -22.51 -10.07 -23.80
N LEU A 169 -22.28 -8.85 -24.30
CA LEU A 169 -22.95 -8.29 -25.47
C LEU A 169 -22.18 -8.63 -26.74
N TYR A 170 -22.91 -8.97 -27.80
CA TYR A 170 -22.40 -9.29 -29.12
C TYR A 170 -23.05 -8.38 -30.16
N THR A 171 -22.23 -7.64 -30.91
CA THR A 171 -22.69 -6.77 -32.01
C THR A 171 -23.05 -7.61 -33.23
N ARG A 172 -23.91 -7.08 -34.12
CA ARG A 172 -24.35 -7.74 -35.36
C ARG A 172 -23.21 -8.36 -36.17
N ASP A 173 -22.09 -7.65 -36.31
CA ASP A 173 -20.95 -8.10 -37.10
C ASP A 173 -20.24 -9.31 -36.48
N GLN A 174 -20.34 -9.49 -35.16
CA GLN A 174 -19.70 -10.59 -34.42
C GLN A 174 -20.52 -11.88 -34.49
N TRP A 175 -21.85 -11.80 -34.37
CA TRP A 175 -22.72 -12.99 -34.38
C TRP A 175 -23.30 -13.30 -35.77
N ASN A 176 -23.25 -12.37 -36.72
CA ASN A 176 -23.57 -12.60 -38.13
C ASN A 176 -22.47 -12.09 -39.09
N PRO A 177 -21.29 -12.73 -39.13
CA PRO A 177 -20.20 -12.30 -40.01
C PRO A 177 -20.51 -12.48 -41.50
N GLN A 178 -21.52 -13.29 -41.85
CA GLN A 178 -21.80 -13.71 -43.23
C GLN A 178 -22.40 -12.60 -44.11
N GLU A 179 -22.95 -11.53 -43.52
CA GLU A 179 -23.44 -10.38 -44.29
C GLU A 179 -22.33 -9.42 -44.74
N LEU A 180 -21.16 -9.42 -44.08
CA LEU A 180 -20.01 -8.58 -44.46
C LEU A 180 -19.30 -9.07 -45.73
N PHE A 181 -19.25 -10.39 -45.95
CA PHE A 181 -18.56 -11.00 -47.09
C PHE A 181 -19.37 -11.05 -48.39
N ARG A 182 -20.65 -10.62 -48.40
CA ARG A 182 -21.44 -10.53 -49.65
C ARG A 182 -21.05 -9.34 -50.53
N GLY A 183 -20.15 -8.46 -50.07
CA GLY A 183 -19.78 -7.21 -50.76
C GLY A 183 -18.36 -7.13 -51.37
N LYS A 184 -17.46 -8.10 -51.18
CA LYS A 184 -16.15 -8.10 -51.83
C LYS A 184 -15.92 -9.40 -52.59
N GLY A 185 -15.70 -9.24 -53.90
CA GLY A 185 -15.54 -10.31 -54.86
C GLY A 185 -14.47 -11.32 -54.47
N LYS A 186 -14.75 -12.57 -54.86
CA LYS A 186 -13.89 -13.74 -54.79
C LYS A 186 -12.46 -13.40 -55.22
N ASN A 187 -11.48 -13.75 -54.39
CA ASN A 187 -10.21 -14.28 -54.86
C ASN A 187 -9.96 -15.55 -54.05
N ASP A 188 -9.84 -16.65 -54.78
CA ASP A 188 -9.56 -17.98 -54.28
C ASP A 188 -8.06 -18.10 -54.03
N GLU A 189 -7.65 -18.34 -52.79
CA GLU A 189 -6.43 -19.09 -52.44
C GLU A 189 -6.51 -19.51 -50.96
N GLU A 190 -5.87 -20.64 -50.64
CA GLU A 190 -5.73 -21.29 -49.32
C GLU A 190 -6.87 -22.26 -48.92
N ALA A 191 -6.63 -23.55 -49.23
CA ALA A 191 -7.51 -24.68 -48.99
C ALA A 191 -7.11 -25.55 -47.78
N GLU A 192 -6.00 -25.26 -47.09
CA GLU A 192 -5.53 -26.08 -45.96
C GLU A 192 -5.98 -25.54 -44.57
N ASP A 193 -6.35 -24.26 -44.45
CA ASP A 193 -6.91 -23.66 -43.22
C ASP A 193 -8.41 -23.93 -42.98
N ARG A 194 -9.06 -24.69 -43.86
CA ARG A 194 -10.53 -24.81 -43.89
C ARG A 194 -11.11 -25.71 -42.81
N GLU A 195 -10.39 -26.73 -42.35
CA GLU A 195 -10.94 -27.70 -41.38
C GLU A 195 -10.93 -27.18 -39.93
N GLU A 196 -9.83 -26.56 -39.46
CA GLU A 196 -9.78 -25.94 -38.13
C GLU A 196 -10.73 -24.73 -38.02
N GLN A 197 -10.80 -23.90 -39.07
CA GLN A 197 -11.78 -22.82 -39.12
C GLN A 197 -13.23 -23.33 -39.17
N ALA A 198 -13.51 -24.48 -39.80
CA ALA A 198 -14.86 -25.05 -39.85
C ALA A 198 -15.31 -25.60 -38.49
N ILE A 199 -14.41 -26.20 -37.70
CA ILE A 199 -14.70 -26.66 -36.34
C ILE A 199 -14.92 -25.44 -35.42
N ALA A 200 -14.05 -24.43 -35.49
CA ALA A 200 -14.24 -23.17 -34.74
C ALA A 200 -15.54 -22.45 -35.14
N LYS A 201 -15.91 -22.45 -36.42
CA LYS A 201 -17.17 -21.87 -36.92
C LYS A 201 -18.40 -22.66 -36.44
N LYS A 202 -18.35 -24.00 -36.40
CA LYS A 202 -19.44 -24.84 -35.84
C LYS A 202 -19.60 -24.61 -34.34
N SER A 203 -18.51 -24.58 -33.58
CA SER A 203 -18.53 -24.33 -32.14
C SER A 203 -19.02 -22.92 -31.79
N LYS A 204 -18.62 -21.88 -32.54
CA LYS A 204 -19.12 -20.51 -32.37
C LYS A 204 -20.60 -20.36 -32.78
N LYS A 205 -21.06 -21.09 -33.79
CA LYS A 205 -22.47 -21.07 -34.22
C LYS A 205 -23.43 -21.54 -33.12
N VAL A 206 -23.07 -22.58 -32.38
CA VAL A 206 -23.86 -23.06 -31.22
C VAL A 206 -24.00 -21.97 -30.15
N ILE A 207 -22.94 -21.16 -29.94
CA ILE A 207 -22.98 -20.03 -28.99
C ILE A 207 -23.90 -18.92 -29.50
N TYR A 208 -23.86 -18.60 -30.80
CA TYR A 208 -24.68 -17.55 -31.40
C TYR A 208 -26.18 -17.88 -31.43
N ASP A 209 -26.54 -19.16 -31.55
CA ASP A 209 -27.94 -19.60 -31.51
C ASP A 209 -28.58 -19.46 -30.11
N GLN A 210 -27.77 -19.41 -29.05
CA GLN A 210 -28.22 -19.22 -27.67
C GLN A 210 -28.28 -17.75 -27.23
N LEU A 211 -27.92 -16.81 -28.12
CA LEU A 211 -27.94 -15.38 -27.82
C LEU A 211 -29.37 -14.83 -27.85
N VAL A 212 -29.69 -14.01 -26.86
CA VAL A 212 -31.02 -13.42 -26.68
C VAL A 212 -31.05 -11.94 -27.05
N TRP A 213 -32.20 -11.47 -27.52
CA TRP A 213 -32.46 -10.06 -27.76
C TRP A 213 -32.86 -9.37 -26.45
N LEU A 214 -32.34 -8.17 -26.21
CA LEU A 214 -32.77 -7.35 -25.08
C LEU A 214 -34.04 -6.58 -25.44
N PRO A 215 -35.11 -6.65 -24.63
CA PRO A 215 -36.34 -5.87 -24.85
C PRO A 215 -36.08 -4.36 -24.96
N GLU A 216 -35.12 -3.85 -24.17
CA GLU A 216 -34.70 -2.45 -24.19
C GLU A 216 -34.06 -2.01 -25.51
N ASN A 217 -33.43 -2.95 -26.22
CA ASN A 217 -32.75 -2.70 -27.49
C ASN A 217 -33.70 -2.82 -28.69
N SER A 218 -34.99 -3.11 -28.46
CA SER A 218 -35.99 -3.02 -29.52
C SER A 218 -36.01 -1.61 -30.12
N LYS A 219 -36.23 -1.50 -31.43
CA LYS A 219 -36.14 -0.21 -32.15
C LYS A 219 -36.98 0.89 -31.51
N ARG A 220 -38.18 0.55 -31.03
CA ARG A 220 -39.10 1.48 -30.35
C ARG A 220 -38.52 1.94 -29.01
N ASN A 221 -38.05 1.02 -28.17
CA ASN A 221 -37.54 1.35 -26.83
C ASN A 221 -36.19 2.09 -26.92
N ALA A 222 -35.31 1.69 -27.83
CA ALA A 222 -34.06 2.38 -28.12
C ALA A 222 -34.31 3.83 -28.56
N MET A 223 -35.24 4.06 -29.49
CA MET A 223 -35.61 5.41 -29.93
C MET A 223 -36.21 6.23 -28.79
N CYS A 224 -37.04 5.63 -27.93
CA CYS A 224 -37.59 6.29 -26.75
C CYS A 224 -36.48 6.79 -25.82
N ARG A 225 -35.50 5.94 -25.49
CA ARG A 225 -34.35 6.30 -24.64
C ARG A 225 -33.50 7.42 -25.24
N ILE A 226 -33.26 7.37 -26.55
CA ILE A 226 -32.51 8.43 -27.26
C ILE A 226 -33.27 9.76 -27.20
N ASN A 227 -34.60 9.74 -27.34
CA ASN A 227 -35.42 10.95 -27.26
C ASN A 227 -35.43 11.54 -25.84
N ILE A 228 -35.53 10.72 -24.80
CA ILE A 228 -35.43 11.18 -23.40
C ILE A 228 -34.08 11.86 -23.17
N TYR A 229 -32.98 11.24 -23.63
CA TYR A 229 -31.65 11.83 -23.52
C TYR A 229 -31.56 13.19 -24.21
N LYS A 230 -32.18 13.34 -25.39
CA LYS A 230 -32.23 14.60 -26.13
C LYS A 230 -33.03 15.69 -25.43
N SER A 231 -34.19 15.35 -24.87
CA SER A 231 -35.08 16.33 -24.23
C SER A 231 -34.57 16.78 -22.88
N SER A 232 -33.95 15.86 -22.11
CA SER A 232 -33.63 16.11 -20.70
C SER A 232 -32.17 16.51 -20.49
N ILE A 233 -31.23 15.92 -21.23
CA ILE A 233 -29.80 15.97 -20.87
C ILE A 233 -28.95 16.69 -21.91
N LEU A 234 -29.23 16.50 -23.20
CA LEU A 234 -28.33 16.92 -24.27
C LEU A 234 -27.95 18.40 -24.20
N ARG A 235 -28.92 19.29 -23.93
CA ARG A 235 -28.67 20.73 -23.81
C ARG A 235 -27.72 21.05 -22.65
N LEU A 236 -27.98 20.47 -21.47
CA LEU A 236 -27.17 20.71 -20.28
C LEU A 236 -25.73 20.19 -20.47
N LEU A 237 -25.57 19.07 -21.18
CA LEU A 237 -24.24 18.57 -21.55
C LEU A 237 -23.55 19.43 -22.60
N GLU A 238 -24.27 19.98 -23.58
CA GLU A 238 -23.71 20.93 -24.55
C GLU A 238 -23.22 22.20 -23.85
N ASP A 239 -23.98 22.73 -22.90
CA ASP A 239 -23.56 23.86 -22.06
C ASP A 239 -22.31 23.50 -21.22
N PHE A 240 -22.28 22.32 -20.59
CA PHE A 240 -21.11 21.81 -19.86
C PHE A 240 -19.86 21.66 -20.75
N ILE A 241 -20.02 21.13 -21.97
CA ILE A 241 -18.94 20.98 -22.94
C ILE A 241 -18.43 22.35 -23.41
N ALA A 242 -19.33 23.31 -23.63
CA ALA A 242 -18.98 24.65 -24.11
C ALA A 242 -18.21 25.47 -23.07
N GLU A 243 -18.48 25.26 -21.77
CA GLU A 243 -17.71 25.85 -20.68
C GLU A 243 -16.29 25.29 -20.55
N HIS A 244 -16.05 24.07 -21.05
CA HIS A 244 -14.77 23.39 -20.93
C HIS A 244 -13.73 23.90 -21.93
N HIS A 245 -12.45 23.82 -21.55
CA HIS A 245 -11.38 24.31 -22.42
C HIS A 245 -11.24 23.44 -23.69
N PRO A 246 -11.24 24.03 -24.91
CA PRO A 246 -11.30 23.26 -26.17
C PRO A 246 -10.13 22.29 -26.41
N VAL A 247 -8.95 22.59 -25.87
CA VAL A 247 -7.77 21.70 -25.99
C VAL A 247 -7.97 20.38 -25.24
N TYR A 248 -8.91 20.30 -24.30
CA TYR A 248 -9.16 19.08 -23.55
C TYR A 248 -10.49 18.42 -23.93
N LEU A 249 -11.06 18.82 -25.07
CA LEU A 249 -12.28 18.25 -25.63
C LEU A 249 -11.94 17.38 -26.85
N LEU A 250 -12.32 16.11 -26.81
CA LEU A 250 -12.18 15.17 -27.92
C LEU A 250 -13.57 14.83 -28.46
N GLU A 251 -13.83 15.20 -29.71
CA GLU A 251 -15.05 14.79 -30.41
C GLU A 251 -14.76 13.58 -31.30
N LEU A 252 -15.47 12.47 -31.05
CA LEU A 252 -15.27 11.23 -31.79
C LEU A 252 -16.51 10.86 -32.58
N ASP A 253 -16.31 10.30 -33.78
CA ASP A 253 -17.40 9.71 -34.57
C ASP A 253 -17.72 8.31 -34.10
N GLY A 254 -18.85 8.17 -33.42
CA GLY A 254 -19.34 6.93 -32.89
C GLY A 254 -19.71 5.89 -33.95
N GLN A 255 -19.71 6.16 -35.25
CA GLN A 255 -19.88 5.13 -36.29
C GLN A 255 -18.70 4.15 -36.38
N ASN A 256 -17.50 4.62 -35.99
CA ASN A 256 -16.28 3.83 -36.05
C ASN A 256 -16.28 2.66 -35.07
N ILE A 257 -15.40 1.70 -35.35
CA ILE A 257 -15.21 0.52 -34.51
C ILE A 257 -14.53 0.96 -33.19
N PRO A 258 -14.85 0.34 -32.02
CA PRO A 258 -14.26 0.73 -30.73
C PRO A 258 -12.72 0.79 -30.72
N GLU A 259 -12.05 -0.08 -31.49
CA GLU A 259 -10.61 -0.09 -31.72
C GLU A 259 -10.10 1.22 -32.33
N ASP A 260 -10.79 1.75 -33.35
CA ASP A 260 -10.41 2.97 -34.05
C ASP A 260 -10.66 4.21 -33.18
N LEU A 261 -11.77 4.19 -32.42
CA LEU A 261 -12.09 5.21 -31.43
C LEU A 261 -11.00 5.29 -30.35
N HIS A 262 -10.61 4.14 -29.80
CA HIS A 262 -9.54 4.04 -28.81
C HIS A 262 -8.21 4.52 -29.38
N SER A 263 -7.86 4.09 -30.59
CA SER A 263 -6.63 4.53 -31.28
C SER A 263 -6.60 6.04 -31.49
N SER A 264 -7.73 6.63 -31.87
CA SER A 264 -7.86 8.09 -32.05
C SER A 264 -7.62 8.85 -30.74
N VAL A 265 -8.18 8.36 -29.62
CA VAL A 265 -7.93 8.93 -28.29
C VAL A 265 -6.45 8.82 -27.94
N MET A 266 -5.84 7.66 -28.11
CA MET A 266 -4.42 7.45 -27.77
C MET A 266 -3.48 8.32 -28.60
N ILE A 267 -3.73 8.45 -29.91
CA ILE A 267 -2.96 9.37 -30.78
C ILE A 267 -3.04 10.80 -30.27
N TYR A 268 -4.24 11.25 -29.87
CA TYR A 268 -4.44 12.60 -29.35
C TYR A 268 -3.68 12.82 -28.03
N LEU A 269 -3.81 11.90 -27.08
CA LEU A 269 -3.12 12.00 -25.78
C LEU A 269 -1.59 11.98 -25.95
N ASN A 270 -1.08 11.10 -26.82
CA ASN A 270 0.35 11.05 -27.12
C ASN A 270 0.87 12.33 -27.77
N SER A 271 0.04 13.02 -28.57
CA SER A 271 0.43 14.30 -29.20
C SER A 271 0.59 15.46 -28.21
N MET A 272 -0.03 15.34 -27.02
CA MET A 272 0.04 16.34 -25.95
C MET A 272 1.22 16.13 -25.00
N ALA A 273 2.10 15.16 -25.27
CA ALA A 273 3.19 14.76 -24.38
C ALA A 273 2.72 14.43 -22.95
N LEU A 274 1.48 13.96 -22.82
CA LEU A 274 0.95 13.44 -21.57
C LEU A 274 1.45 12.01 -21.37
N ASN A 275 2.02 11.75 -20.20
CA ASN A 275 2.48 10.41 -19.84
C ASN A 275 1.48 9.75 -18.89
N PRO A 276 1.16 8.46 -19.09
CA PRO A 276 0.42 7.68 -18.12
C PRO A 276 1.09 7.73 -16.74
N VAL A 277 0.30 7.53 -15.70
CA VAL A 277 0.83 7.48 -14.34
C VAL A 277 1.79 6.28 -14.21
N PRO A 278 2.99 6.46 -13.61
CA PRO A 278 3.89 5.35 -13.34
C PRO A 278 3.20 4.32 -12.44
N VAL A 279 3.22 3.05 -12.84
CA VAL A 279 2.64 1.95 -12.04
C VAL A 279 3.74 1.29 -11.22
N PRO A 280 3.56 1.05 -9.91
CA PRO A 280 4.51 0.27 -9.13
C PRO A 280 4.60 -1.18 -9.62
N VAL A 281 5.81 -1.68 -9.85
CA VAL A 281 6.08 -3.02 -10.40
C VAL A 281 6.80 -3.87 -9.36
N LEU A 282 6.28 -5.05 -9.05
CA LEU A 282 7.01 -6.03 -8.25
C LEU A 282 8.19 -6.59 -9.03
N LEU A 283 9.39 -6.47 -8.46
CA LEU A 283 10.64 -6.82 -9.14
C LEU A 283 10.93 -8.31 -9.07
N GLN A 284 10.71 -8.93 -7.90
CA GLN A 284 10.95 -10.35 -7.67
C GLN A 284 9.68 -11.17 -7.93
N GLN A 285 9.78 -12.22 -8.73
CA GLN A 285 8.69 -13.18 -8.92
C GLN A 285 8.93 -14.41 -8.02
N PRO A 286 7.88 -15.13 -7.59
CA PRO A 286 8.02 -16.28 -6.69
C PRO A 286 8.87 -17.45 -7.24
N ASP A 287 9.21 -17.41 -8.54
CA ASP A 287 10.04 -18.40 -9.21
C ASP A 287 11.54 -18.03 -9.24
N ASP A 288 11.91 -16.83 -8.76
CA ASP A 288 13.30 -16.39 -8.69
C ASP A 288 14.00 -16.97 -7.45
N THR A 289 15.26 -17.36 -7.64
CA THR A 289 16.08 -18.16 -6.71
C THR A 289 16.05 -17.60 -5.28
N GLU A 290 15.80 -18.46 -4.29
CA GLU A 290 15.85 -18.10 -2.86
C GLU A 290 17.17 -17.39 -2.55
N LEU A 291 17.08 -16.10 -2.24
CA LEU A 291 18.21 -15.29 -1.87
C LEU A 291 18.65 -15.69 -0.44
N PRO A 292 19.94 -15.97 -0.20
CA PRO A 292 20.43 -16.23 1.15
C PRO A 292 20.04 -15.11 2.12
N GLU A 293 19.57 -15.48 3.32
CA GLU A 293 19.12 -14.55 4.37
C GLU A 293 20.21 -13.54 4.80
N ASP A 294 21.49 -13.85 4.54
CA ASP A 294 22.68 -13.08 4.95
C ASP A 294 23.38 -12.31 3.81
N ILE A 295 22.68 -11.89 2.74
CA ILE A 295 23.31 -11.09 1.68
C ILE A 295 23.62 -9.66 2.16
N ASP A 296 24.86 -9.21 1.97
CA ASP A 296 25.28 -7.82 2.17
C ASP A 296 24.37 -6.86 1.38
N THR A 297 23.83 -5.83 2.05
CA THR A 297 22.92 -4.84 1.48
C THR A 297 23.39 -4.27 0.14
N GLU A 298 24.68 -4.01 -0.05
CA GLU A 298 25.23 -3.52 -1.32
C GLU A 298 25.15 -4.58 -2.44
N ALA A 299 25.32 -5.86 -2.10
CA ALA A 299 25.20 -6.98 -3.02
C ALA A 299 23.75 -7.26 -3.40
N LEU A 300 22.80 -7.14 -2.45
CA LEU A 300 21.36 -7.19 -2.74
C LEU A 300 20.97 -6.07 -3.70
N LEU A 301 21.42 -4.83 -3.44
CA LEU A 301 21.12 -3.68 -4.29
C LEU A 301 21.70 -3.85 -5.71
N ARG A 302 22.93 -4.39 -5.84
CA ARG A 302 23.52 -4.71 -7.15
C ARG A 302 22.75 -5.80 -7.88
N HIS A 303 22.40 -6.89 -7.20
CA HIS A 303 21.62 -7.96 -7.79
C HIS A 303 20.24 -7.47 -8.23
N MET A 304 19.55 -6.68 -7.40
CA MET A 304 18.25 -6.12 -7.73
C MET A 304 18.31 -5.14 -8.90
N SER A 305 19.38 -4.35 -9.04
CA SER A 305 19.55 -3.45 -10.19
C SER A 305 19.68 -4.19 -11.52
N THR A 306 20.14 -5.44 -11.50
CA THR A 306 20.22 -6.31 -12.68
C THR A 306 18.92 -7.06 -12.97
N LEU A 307 18.05 -7.21 -11.97
CA LEU A 307 16.74 -7.85 -12.11
C LEU A 307 15.75 -6.86 -12.71
N LYS A 308 15.18 -7.19 -13.88
CA LYS A 308 14.24 -6.37 -14.68
C LYS A 308 14.69 -4.92 -14.84
N THR A 309 15.09 -4.48 -16.03
CA THR A 309 15.40 -3.07 -16.27
C THR A 309 14.12 -2.21 -16.39
N VAL A 310 14.17 -0.94 -15.96
CA VAL A 310 13.09 0.06 -16.12
C VAL A 310 12.71 0.21 -17.59
N ALA A 311 13.73 0.28 -18.44
CA ALA A 311 13.67 0.25 -19.89
C ALA A 311 14.95 -0.43 -20.40
N PRO A 312 15.01 -0.91 -21.65
CA PRO A 312 16.23 -1.51 -22.19
C PRO A 312 17.45 -0.60 -21.98
N GLY A 313 18.43 -1.06 -21.21
CA GLY A 313 19.64 -0.30 -20.86
C GLY A 313 19.53 0.65 -19.65
N PHE A 314 18.36 0.75 -19.01
CA PHE A 314 18.12 1.58 -17.83
C PHE A 314 17.83 0.71 -16.60
N ALA A 315 18.83 0.56 -15.73
CA ALA A 315 18.70 -0.16 -14.47
C ALA A 315 17.95 0.67 -13.41
N TRP A 316 17.34 -0.01 -12.42
CA TRP A 316 16.74 0.65 -11.27
C TRP A 316 17.79 1.35 -10.42
N ARG A 317 17.44 2.52 -9.91
CA ARG A 317 18.25 3.33 -8.99
C ARG A 317 17.83 3.10 -7.54
N ARG A 318 18.78 3.28 -6.63
CA ARG A 318 18.53 3.18 -5.19
C ARG A 318 17.66 4.35 -4.74
N SER A 319 16.61 4.08 -3.97
CA SER A 319 15.79 5.14 -3.36
C SER A 319 16.44 5.72 -2.09
N ARG A 320 16.04 6.94 -1.71
CA ARG A 320 16.45 7.59 -0.45
C ARG A 320 16.05 6.82 0.82
N TRP A 321 15.08 5.92 0.71
CA TRP A 321 14.63 5.06 1.81
C TRP A 321 15.60 3.89 2.04
N GLY A 322 16.42 3.53 1.05
CA GLY A 322 17.38 2.43 1.15
C GLY A 322 16.68 1.12 1.49
N HIS A 323 16.97 0.57 2.67
CA HIS A 323 16.37 -0.68 3.17
C HIS A 323 15.12 -0.45 4.03
N ILE A 324 14.77 0.80 4.35
CA ILE A 324 13.66 1.11 5.24
C ILE A 324 12.37 1.12 4.44
N CYS A 325 11.35 0.44 4.94
CA CYS A 325 10.02 0.46 4.32
C CYS A 325 9.39 1.88 4.40
N PRO A 326 9.04 2.51 3.26
CA PRO A 326 8.44 3.85 3.25
C PRO A 326 7.08 3.90 3.93
N VAL A 327 6.29 2.83 3.82
CA VAL A 327 4.95 2.73 4.44
C VAL A 327 5.07 2.64 5.96
N ALA A 328 5.93 1.75 6.45
CA ALA A 328 6.20 1.63 7.88
C ALA A 328 6.74 2.95 8.45
N LEU A 329 7.65 3.60 7.72
CA LEU A 329 8.21 4.88 8.12
C LEU A 329 7.12 5.95 8.27
N LYS A 330 6.18 6.05 7.31
CA LYS A 330 5.05 7.00 7.41
C LYS A 330 4.16 6.73 8.61
N GLU A 331 3.99 5.46 8.98
CA GLU A 331 3.27 5.01 10.18
C GLU A 331 4.08 5.20 11.49
N GLY A 332 5.33 5.69 11.41
CA GLY A 332 6.20 5.96 12.55
C GLY A 332 7.08 4.78 12.98
N ARG A 333 7.14 3.69 12.19
CA ARG A 333 7.93 2.48 12.49
C ARG A 333 9.13 2.39 11.55
N MET A 334 10.33 2.20 12.08
CA MET A 334 11.53 1.92 11.27
C MET A 334 11.73 0.41 11.20
N ILE A 335 11.22 -0.20 10.12
CA ILE A 335 11.31 -1.64 9.87
C ILE A 335 12.06 -1.83 8.55
N PRO A 336 13.10 -2.70 8.50
CA PRO A 336 13.73 -3.06 7.24
C PRO A 336 12.75 -3.82 6.35
N GLY A 337 12.81 -3.57 5.05
CA GLY A 337 12.02 -4.28 4.06
C GLY A 337 12.52 -5.70 3.82
N ILE A 338 11.64 -6.55 3.29
CA ILE A 338 11.98 -7.91 2.84
C ILE A 338 12.22 -7.86 1.32
N PRO A 339 13.30 -8.49 0.80
CA PRO A 339 13.60 -8.48 -0.64
C PRO A 339 12.45 -8.94 -1.53
N GLU A 340 11.67 -9.93 -1.09
CA GLU A 340 10.52 -10.48 -1.80
C GLU A 340 9.49 -9.42 -2.20
N PHE A 341 9.30 -8.39 -1.38
CA PHE A 341 8.37 -7.29 -1.63
C PHE A 341 9.09 -6.04 -2.20
N SER A 342 10.13 -6.24 -3.00
CA SER A 342 10.83 -5.15 -3.68
C SER A 342 10.00 -4.61 -4.85
N VAL A 343 9.71 -3.31 -4.81
CA VAL A 343 8.85 -2.63 -5.78
C VAL A 343 9.64 -1.56 -6.51
N GLY A 344 9.65 -1.62 -7.85
CA GLY A 344 10.12 -0.55 -8.71
C GLY A 344 9.03 0.48 -8.95
N PHE A 345 9.35 1.77 -8.86
CA PHE A 345 8.43 2.86 -9.14
C PHE A 345 9.19 4.07 -9.71
N ARG A 346 8.74 4.54 -10.88
CA ARG A 346 9.42 5.51 -11.78
C ARG A 346 10.76 4.99 -12.31
N ASP A 347 11.79 5.08 -11.50
CA ASP A 347 13.15 4.67 -11.80
C ASP A 347 13.88 4.18 -10.53
N LYS A 348 13.20 4.19 -9.38
CA LYS A 348 13.73 3.81 -8.08
C LYS A 348 13.06 2.55 -7.58
N PHE A 349 13.78 1.75 -6.81
CA PHE A 349 13.19 0.63 -6.10
C PHE A 349 13.10 0.85 -4.60
N TYR A 350 12.07 0.23 -4.02
CA TYR A 350 11.65 0.35 -2.63
C TYR A 350 11.51 -1.04 -2.05
N ILE A 351 12.12 -1.28 -0.90
CA ILE A 351 12.01 -2.58 -0.21
C ILE A 351 10.91 -2.45 0.84
N ILE A 352 9.85 -3.26 0.70
CA ILE A 352 8.66 -3.19 1.55
C ILE A 352 8.71 -4.29 2.62
N SER A 353 8.25 -3.99 3.83
CA SER A 353 8.38 -4.89 5.00
C SER A 353 7.32 -5.99 5.09
N SER A 354 6.17 -5.83 4.43
CA SER A 354 5.07 -6.80 4.53
C SER A 354 4.14 -6.72 3.32
N GLN A 355 3.37 -7.78 3.11
CA GLN A 355 2.34 -7.83 2.06
C GLN A 355 1.25 -6.76 2.26
N GLU A 356 0.93 -6.42 3.50
CA GLU A 356 -0.04 -5.34 3.80
C GLU A 356 0.52 -3.97 3.41
N ALA A 357 1.79 -3.70 3.74
CA ALA A 357 2.47 -2.48 3.34
C ALA A 357 2.60 -2.40 1.82
N TYR A 358 2.84 -3.52 1.15
CA TYR A 358 2.91 -3.61 -0.31
C TYR A 358 1.57 -3.23 -0.96
N LYS A 359 0.45 -3.79 -0.48
CA LYS A 359 -0.90 -3.42 -0.95
C LYS A 359 -1.17 -1.93 -0.78
N LYS A 360 -0.84 -1.36 0.40
CA LYS A 360 -0.98 0.07 0.66
C LYS A 360 -0.14 0.93 -0.29
N PHE A 361 1.10 0.51 -0.54
CA PHE A 361 2.01 1.22 -1.44
C PHE A 361 1.52 1.21 -2.90
N ILE A 362 0.97 0.08 -3.38
CA ILE A 362 0.40 -0.01 -4.73
C ILE A 362 -0.83 0.87 -4.89
N ILE A 363 -1.69 0.92 -3.87
CA ILE A 363 -2.89 1.75 -3.91
C ILE A 363 -2.51 3.21 -4.13
N ASN A 364 -1.62 3.75 -3.31
CA ASN A 364 -1.18 5.14 -3.47
C ASN A 364 0.26 5.35 -2.97
N PRO A 365 1.27 5.26 -3.85
CA PRO A 365 2.66 5.45 -3.47
C PRO A 365 2.95 6.91 -3.10
N ARG A 366 2.25 7.88 -3.70
CA ARG A 366 2.50 9.33 -3.49
C ARG A 366 2.35 9.72 -2.01
N THR A 367 1.40 9.13 -1.30
CA THR A 367 1.16 9.38 0.14
C THR A 367 2.36 9.06 1.02
N TYR A 368 3.14 8.04 0.65
CA TYR A 368 4.30 7.57 1.41
C TYR A 368 5.60 8.24 0.99
N LEU A 369 5.66 8.69 -0.26
CA LEU A 369 6.85 9.33 -0.84
C LEU A 369 6.87 10.85 -0.62
N LEU A 370 5.70 11.49 -0.42
CA LEU A 370 5.61 12.92 -0.17
C LEU A 370 5.74 13.29 1.33
N PRO A 371 6.43 14.40 1.66
CA PRO A 371 6.55 14.91 3.03
C PRO A 371 5.20 15.41 3.59
N PRO A 372 5.02 15.50 4.93
CA PRO A 372 6.02 15.29 5.98
C PRO A 372 6.22 13.80 6.28
N MET A 373 7.48 13.36 6.26
CA MET A 373 7.89 12.10 6.85
C MET A 373 8.16 12.33 8.34
N PRO A 374 7.75 11.43 9.24
CA PRO A 374 8.19 11.53 10.62
C PRO A 374 9.71 11.50 10.63
N ARG A 375 10.32 12.47 11.31
CA ARG A 375 11.77 12.48 11.47
C ARG A 375 12.14 11.24 12.31
N PRO A 376 13.17 10.48 11.92
CA PRO A 376 13.61 9.35 12.72
C PRO A 376 13.88 9.81 14.16
N PRO A 377 13.56 8.98 15.18
CA PRO A 377 13.75 9.33 16.58
C PRO A 377 15.22 9.70 16.83
N CYS A 378 15.45 10.91 17.33
CA CYS A 378 16.79 11.41 17.63
C CYS A 378 17.29 10.78 18.94
N ARG A 379 18.42 10.08 18.94
CA ARG A 379 19.04 9.56 20.17
C ARG A 379 20.08 10.58 20.67
N VAL A 380 20.00 10.98 21.94
CA VAL A 380 20.85 12.06 22.48
C VAL A 380 21.59 11.54 23.72
N SER A 381 22.90 11.43 23.67
CA SER A 381 23.71 11.12 24.85
C SER A 381 24.21 12.39 25.51
N ILE A 382 24.05 12.54 26.83
CA ILE A 382 24.47 13.72 27.59
C ILE A 382 25.67 13.36 28.45
N ILE A 383 26.87 13.69 27.94
CA ILE A 383 28.14 13.36 28.58
C ILE A 383 28.71 14.58 29.31
N GLY A 384 29.42 14.38 30.41
CA GLY A 384 29.97 15.46 31.23
C GLY A 384 30.52 15.01 32.58
N ALA A 385 31.18 15.91 33.30
CA ALA A 385 31.77 15.67 34.61
C ALA A 385 30.70 15.36 35.69
N PRO A 386 31.06 14.67 36.79
CA PRO A 386 30.17 14.50 37.94
C PRO A 386 29.71 15.88 38.46
N GLN A 387 28.45 15.98 38.88
CA GLN A 387 27.78 17.22 39.35
C GLN A 387 27.53 18.31 38.30
N ALA A 388 27.82 18.09 37.01
CA ALA A 388 27.52 19.04 35.94
C ALA A 388 26.01 19.24 35.64
N GLY A 389 25.12 18.61 36.40
CA GLY A 389 23.67 18.72 36.23
C GLY A 389 23.07 17.85 35.11
N LYS A 390 23.81 16.87 34.60
CA LYS A 390 23.40 15.96 33.51
C LYS A 390 22.04 15.31 33.75
N SER A 391 21.86 14.68 34.92
CA SER A 391 20.61 13.99 35.27
C SER A 391 19.43 14.97 35.35
N THR A 392 19.66 16.21 35.76
CA THR A 392 18.64 17.27 35.80
C THR A 392 18.25 17.68 34.38
N MET A 393 19.22 17.84 33.48
CA MET A 393 18.97 18.15 32.08
C MET A 393 18.20 17.03 31.38
N CYS A 394 18.59 15.76 31.60
CA CYS A 394 17.85 14.60 31.08
C CYS A 394 16.39 14.60 31.55
N LYS A 395 16.12 14.88 32.83
CA LYS A 395 14.75 14.97 33.38
C LYS A 395 13.94 16.12 32.77
N LEU A 396 14.55 17.28 32.56
CA LEU A 396 13.89 18.42 31.92
C LEU A 396 13.56 18.13 30.46
N LEU A 397 14.47 17.48 29.73
CA LEU A 397 14.22 17.01 28.36
C LEU A 397 13.13 15.94 28.31
N ALA A 398 13.10 15.04 29.30
CA ALA A 398 12.07 14.02 29.46
C ALA A 398 10.67 14.63 29.57
N GLN A 399 10.54 15.67 30.41
CA GLN A 399 9.27 16.38 30.61
C GLN A 399 8.87 17.17 29.37
N HIS A 400 9.81 17.87 28.73
CA HIS A 400 9.50 18.77 27.62
C HIS A 400 9.16 18.03 26.32
N TYR A 401 9.85 16.92 26.04
CA TYR A 401 9.68 16.16 24.79
C TYR A 401 8.95 14.82 24.97
N ASN A 402 8.49 14.51 26.19
CA ASN A 402 7.85 13.24 26.56
C ASN A 402 8.72 12.02 26.20
N VAL A 403 9.91 11.97 26.80
CA VAL A 403 11.01 11.09 26.40
C VAL A 403 11.34 10.08 27.51
N VAL A 404 11.77 8.87 27.12
CA VAL A 404 12.30 7.84 28.03
C VAL A 404 13.77 8.11 28.34
N VAL A 405 14.10 8.30 29.62
CA VAL A 405 15.49 8.48 30.11
C VAL A 405 16.04 7.16 30.59
N ILE A 406 17.26 6.82 30.17
CA ILE A 406 18.01 5.66 30.64
C ILE A 406 19.12 6.17 31.56
N ASP A 407 18.93 5.95 32.86
CA ASP A 407 19.95 6.26 33.86
C ASP A 407 20.75 4.99 34.17
N MET A 408 22.03 4.99 33.81
CA MET A 408 22.92 3.84 33.97
C MET A 408 23.12 3.46 35.42
N ASP A 409 23.22 4.46 36.31
CA ASP A 409 23.44 4.21 37.73
C ASP A 409 22.21 3.56 38.37
N ALA A 410 21.01 4.01 37.97
CA ALA A 410 19.76 3.45 38.46
C ALA A 410 19.49 2.01 37.96
N LEU A 411 19.89 1.69 36.73
CA LEU A 411 19.69 0.36 36.15
C LEU A 411 20.68 -0.68 36.70
N VAL A 412 21.90 -0.25 37.05
CA VAL A 412 22.97 -1.14 37.48
C VAL A 412 22.88 -1.46 38.98
N GLN A 413 22.33 -0.57 39.82
CA GLN A 413 22.15 -0.80 41.26
C GLN A 413 21.44 -2.10 41.65
N PRO A 414 20.28 -2.48 41.09
CA PRO A 414 19.60 -3.72 41.46
C PRO A 414 20.38 -4.97 41.05
N VAL A 415 21.12 -4.90 39.94
CA VAL A 415 21.95 -6.01 39.44
C VAL A 415 23.20 -6.16 40.32
N LEU A 416 23.86 -5.05 40.68
CA LEU A 416 24.97 -5.05 41.63
C LEU A 416 24.54 -5.56 43.00
N ALA A 417 23.38 -5.13 43.51
CA ALA A 417 22.86 -5.61 44.79
C ALA A 417 22.58 -7.13 44.78
N LYS A 418 22.13 -7.68 43.65
CA LYS A 418 21.93 -9.12 43.49
C LYS A 418 23.27 -9.87 43.49
N ILE A 419 24.27 -9.37 42.77
CA ILE A 419 25.60 -9.96 42.71
C ILE A 419 26.31 -9.87 44.06
N GLU A 420 26.20 -8.74 44.74
CA GLU A 420 26.77 -8.53 46.06
C GLU A 420 26.11 -9.46 47.08
N LYS A 421 24.79 -9.66 47.01
CA LYS A 421 24.07 -10.62 47.83
C LYS A 421 24.53 -12.07 47.56
N GLU A 422 24.61 -12.49 46.30
CA GLU A 422 25.08 -13.84 45.95
C GLU A 422 26.53 -14.08 46.39
N ARG A 423 27.39 -13.06 46.33
CA ARG A 423 28.76 -13.14 46.86
C ARG A 423 28.78 -13.28 48.38
N LEU A 424 28.00 -12.46 49.09
CA LEU A 424 27.90 -12.52 50.55
C LEU A 424 27.32 -13.86 51.02
N ASP A 425 26.35 -14.42 50.31
CA ASP A 425 25.78 -15.73 50.60
C ASP A 425 26.82 -16.85 50.41
N LYS A 426 27.63 -16.81 49.34
CA LYS A 426 28.74 -17.76 49.14
C LYS A 426 29.81 -17.68 50.22
N VAL A 427 30.25 -16.46 50.56
CA VAL A 427 31.23 -16.26 51.64
C VAL A 427 30.68 -16.75 52.97
N LYS A 428 29.38 -16.53 53.23
CA LYS A 428 28.71 -17.04 54.42
C LYS A 428 28.72 -18.58 54.46
N GLU A 429 28.40 -19.25 53.37
CA GLU A 429 28.40 -20.72 53.28
C GLU A 429 29.80 -21.34 53.41
N GLU A 430 30.82 -20.72 52.79
CA GLU A 430 32.20 -21.18 52.90
C GLU A 430 32.75 -20.98 54.31
N THR A 431 32.49 -19.82 54.92
CA THR A 431 32.97 -19.49 56.27
C THR A 431 32.24 -20.26 57.37
N THR A 432 30.94 -20.58 57.21
CA THR A 432 30.24 -21.47 58.14
C THR A 432 30.82 -22.88 58.10
N ARG A 433 31.10 -23.41 56.90
CA ARG A 433 31.71 -24.73 56.75
C ARG A 433 33.10 -24.79 57.37
N ASP A 434 33.95 -23.82 57.04
CA ASP A 434 35.33 -23.77 57.52
C ASP A 434 35.39 -23.53 59.04
N ALA A 435 34.43 -22.78 59.62
CA ALA A 435 34.30 -22.60 61.06
C ALA A 435 33.86 -23.88 61.79
N ILE A 436 32.90 -24.62 61.22
CA ILE A 436 32.43 -25.89 61.79
C ILE A 436 33.57 -26.91 61.79
N GLU A 437 34.30 -27.05 60.67
CA GLU A 437 35.45 -27.96 60.59
C GLU A 437 36.54 -27.59 61.60
N LYS A 438 36.85 -26.30 61.75
CA LYS A 438 37.89 -25.83 62.67
C LYS A 438 37.53 -26.07 64.15
N ILE A 439 36.29 -25.80 64.53
CA ILE A 439 35.83 -25.99 65.92
C ILE A 439 35.65 -27.48 66.22
N GLN A 440 35.22 -28.28 65.24
CA GLN A 440 35.11 -29.73 65.40
C GLN A 440 36.48 -30.40 65.57
N MET A 441 37.51 -29.91 64.88
CA MET A 441 38.91 -30.32 65.10
C MET A 441 39.46 -29.91 66.48
N GLU A 442 39.08 -28.73 67.00
CA GLU A 442 39.49 -28.29 68.35
C GLU A 442 38.78 -29.09 69.45
N ILE A 443 37.50 -29.41 69.29
CA ILE A 443 36.73 -30.25 70.24
C ILE A 443 37.19 -31.72 70.23
N GLU A 444 37.64 -32.28 69.11
CA GLU A 444 38.22 -33.62 69.08
C GLU A 444 39.59 -33.72 69.81
N SER A 445 40.25 -32.60 70.08
CA SER A 445 41.51 -32.55 70.82
C SER A 445 41.36 -32.48 72.34
N ASP A 446 40.19 -32.06 72.83
CA ASP A 446 39.84 -32.00 74.25
C ASP A 446 38.82 -33.12 74.56
N GLU A 447 39.23 -34.21 75.23
CA GLU A 447 38.38 -35.38 75.54
C GLU A 447 37.23 -35.08 76.56
N MET A 448 36.25 -34.24 76.23
CA MET A 448 34.97 -34.13 76.96
C MET A 448 33.77 -33.79 76.06
N ASP A 449 32.71 -34.59 76.21
CA ASP A 449 31.32 -34.47 75.69
C ASP A 449 31.12 -33.88 74.29
N ALA A 450 30.95 -34.78 73.32
CA ALA A 450 30.54 -34.50 71.94
C ALA A 450 29.17 -33.82 71.91
N THR A 451 29.17 -32.49 71.90
CA THR A 451 28.03 -31.69 71.44
C THR A 451 28.26 -31.37 69.96
N GLU A 452 27.34 -31.77 69.09
CA GLU A 452 27.41 -31.47 67.67
C GLU A 452 27.46 -29.95 67.48
N VAL A 453 28.54 -29.45 66.86
CA VAL A 453 28.70 -28.04 66.52
C VAL A 453 27.68 -27.72 65.43
N THR A 454 26.66 -26.95 65.79
CA THR A 454 25.63 -26.49 64.85
C THR A 454 25.90 -25.05 64.43
N GLU A 455 25.27 -24.60 63.34
CA GLU A 455 25.39 -23.23 62.79
C GLU A 455 25.07 -22.11 63.80
N ASN A 456 24.42 -22.45 64.93
CA ASN A 456 24.05 -21.50 65.98
C ASN A 456 25.09 -21.36 67.10
N HIS A 457 26.28 -21.97 66.96
CA HIS A 457 27.35 -21.81 67.93
C HIS A 457 27.88 -20.36 67.92
N PRO A 458 28.02 -19.69 69.09
CA PRO A 458 28.37 -18.27 69.15
C PRO A 458 29.73 -17.94 68.52
N GLU A 459 30.70 -18.87 68.54
CA GLU A 459 32.02 -18.67 67.91
C GLU A 459 31.98 -18.81 66.38
N VAL A 460 31.13 -19.69 65.84
CA VAL A 460 30.87 -19.79 64.40
C VAL A 460 30.23 -18.50 63.91
N GLN A 461 29.26 -17.97 64.66
CA GLN A 461 28.59 -16.72 64.31
C GLN A 461 29.55 -15.52 64.29
N ASP A 462 30.48 -15.45 65.24
CA ASP A 462 31.47 -14.36 65.29
C ASP A 462 32.50 -14.44 64.15
N MET A 463 32.97 -15.64 63.79
CA MET A 463 33.86 -15.85 62.64
C MET A 463 33.20 -15.47 61.31
N VAL A 464 31.94 -15.87 61.13
CA VAL A 464 31.15 -15.54 59.93
C VAL A 464 30.89 -14.03 59.86
N LEU A 465 30.62 -13.38 60.99
CA LEU A 465 30.38 -11.93 61.04
C LEU A 465 31.64 -11.14 60.66
N ARG A 466 32.81 -11.53 61.15
CA ARG A 466 34.10 -10.92 60.77
C ARG A 466 34.42 -11.11 59.29
N ALA A 467 34.22 -12.31 58.75
CA ALA A 467 34.46 -12.57 57.33
C ALA A 467 33.50 -11.81 56.40
N LEU A 468 32.24 -11.63 56.82
CA LEU A 468 31.26 -10.80 56.10
C LEU A 468 31.64 -9.31 56.12
N GLU A 469 32.25 -8.80 57.20
CA GLU A 469 32.76 -7.43 57.28
C GLU A 469 33.96 -7.20 56.35
N GLU A 470 34.88 -8.17 56.26
CA GLU A 470 36.03 -8.11 55.35
C GLU A 470 35.60 -8.18 53.88
N ALA A 471 34.66 -9.08 53.53
CA ALA A 471 34.14 -9.21 52.18
C ALA A 471 33.44 -7.94 51.65
N ARG A 472 32.81 -7.16 52.54
CA ARG A 472 32.21 -5.85 52.21
C ARG A 472 33.26 -4.79 51.85
N GLN A 473 34.48 -4.87 52.39
CA GLN A 473 35.53 -3.87 52.16
C GLN A 473 36.27 -4.04 50.82
N MET A 474 36.15 -5.20 50.16
CA MET A 474 36.91 -5.52 48.94
C MET A 474 36.17 -5.20 47.61
N SER A 475 35.03 -4.52 47.66
CA SER A 475 34.17 -4.34 46.48
C SER A 475 34.77 -3.40 45.41
N THR A 476 35.02 -3.93 44.22
CA THR A 476 35.07 -3.18 42.95
C THR A 476 34.27 -3.93 41.88
N ALA A 477 33.42 -3.21 41.15
CA ALA A 477 32.56 -3.79 40.12
C ALA A 477 33.32 -3.91 38.77
N PRO A 478 33.17 -5.03 38.02
CA PRO A 478 33.80 -5.19 36.72
C PRO A 478 33.03 -4.45 35.60
N ASP A 479 33.76 -3.80 34.69
CA ASP A 479 33.21 -2.96 33.61
C ASP A 479 32.32 -3.73 32.60
N SER A 480 32.49 -5.05 32.46
CA SER A 480 31.71 -5.90 31.54
C SER A 480 30.22 -6.01 31.89
N LEU A 481 29.87 -5.73 33.16
CA LEU A 481 28.50 -5.85 33.66
C LEU A 481 27.61 -4.71 33.17
N TYR A 482 28.18 -3.53 32.96
CA TYR A 482 27.45 -2.36 32.46
C TYR A 482 26.92 -2.58 31.04
N THR A 483 27.68 -3.27 30.19
CA THR A 483 27.29 -3.56 28.80
C THR A 483 26.15 -4.56 28.70
N GLU A 484 26.12 -5.59 29.55
CA GLU A 484 25.06 -6.62 29.51
C GLU A 484 23.71 -6.07 30.01
N VAL A 485 23.74 -5.26 31.08
CA VAL A 485 22.53 -4.61 31.62
C VAL A 485 21.93 -3.62 30.63
N LEU A 486 22.78 -2.89 29.90
CA LEU A 486 22.35 -2.00 28.83
C LEU A 486 21.62 -2.74 27.70
N LEU A 487 22.18 -3.86 27.24
CA LEU A 487 21.59 -4.64 26.15
C LEU A 487 20.21 -5.20 26.54
N GLN A 488 20.10 -5.78 27.73
CA GLN A 488 18.81 -6.28 28.23
C GLN A 488 17.76 -5.17 28.35
N HIS A 489 18.12 -4.01 28.91
CA HIS A 489 17.14 -2.94 29.08
C HIS A 489 16.72 -2.30 27.74
N VAL A 490 17.64 -2.23 26.78
CA VAL A 490 17.33 -1.78 25.41
C VAL A 490 16.34 -2.75 24.75
N GLU A 491 16.49 -4.07 24.93
CA GLU A 491 15.53 -5.06 24.43
C GLU A 491 14.15 -4.93 25.10
N GLU A 492 14.09 -4.74 26.42
CA GLU A 492 12.84 -4.51 27.16
C GLU A 492 12.11 -3.25 26.68
N VAL A 493 12.84 -2.16 26.45
CA VAL A 493 12.26 -0.91 25.93
C VAL A 493 11.71 -1.14 24.52
N HIS A 494 12.43 -1.87 23.65
CA HIS A 494 11.92 -2.22 22.32
C HIS A 494 10.66 -3.10 22.38
N GLN A 495 10.61 -4.10 23.27
CA GLN A 495 9.44 -4.95 23.44
C GLN A 495 8.23 -4.20 24.02
N ASN A 496 8.46 -3.31 24.99
CA ASN A 496 7.40 -2.47 25.57
C ASN A 496 6.84 -1.45 24.57
N ILE A 497 7.69 -0.94 23.68
CA ILE A 497 7.26 -0.13 22.54
C ILE A 497 6.40 -0.96 21.59
N SER A 498 6.81 -2.19 21.27
CA SER A 498 6.07 -3.12 20.40
C SER A 498 4.68 -3.50 20.96
N ASN A 499 4.57 -3.77 22.26
CA ASN A 499 3.35 -4.27 22.89
C ASN A 499 2.26 -3.21 23.13
N LYS A 500 2.59 -1.91 23.19
CA LYS A 500 1.62 -0.87 23.55
C LYS A 500 0.75 -0.35 22.39
N GLY A 501 0.93 -0.78 21.15
CA GLY A 501 0.04 -0.45 20.02
C GLY A 501 -0.12 1.05 19.68
N ASN A 502 0.52 1.96 20.43
CA ASN A 502 0.31 3.42 20.42
C ASN A 502 1.57 4.16 19.94
N LEU A 503 2.17 3.67 18.85
CA LEU A 503 3.46 4.11 18.31
C LEU A 503 3.40 5.38 17.44
N GLY A 504 2.37 6.21 17.59
CA GLY A 504 2.20 7.42 16.78
C GLY A 504 2.72 8.72 17.38
N LYS A 505 3.18 8.75 18.65
CA LYS A 505 3.42 10.02 19.36
C LYS A 505 4.65 10.09 20.27
N LEU A 506 5.51 9.08 20.34
CA LEU A 506 6.69 9.12 21.19
C LEU A 506 7.92 9.42 20.33
N ASN A 507 8.31 10.70 20.30
CA ASN A 507 9.66 11.10 19.90
C ASN A 507 10.64 10.52 20.93
N THR A 508 11.04 9.25 20.77
CA THR A 508 11.87 8.58 21.78
C THR A 508 13.30 9.09 21.70
N VAL A 509 13.63 10.10 22.49
CA VAL A 509 14.99 10.61 22.64
C VAL A 509 15.74 9.85 23.73
N LEU A 510 16.36 8.72 23.41
CA LEU A 510 17.09 7.95 24.42
C LEU A 510 18.21 8.81 25.04
N CYS A 511 18.05 9.23 26.29
CA CYS A 511 19.06 9.96 27.06
C CYS A 511 19.86 8.98 27.92
N ILE A 512 21.16 8.85 27.63
CA ILE A 512 22.12 8.08 28.43
C ILE A 512 22.93 9.09 29.24
N VAL A 513 23.01 8.89 30.58
CA VAL A 513 23.70 9.76 31.56
C VAL A 513 25.16 9.37 31.76
#